data_AF-A0A524M1W4-F1
#
_entry.id   AF-A0A524M1W4-F1
#
_cell.length_a   1.000
_cell.length_b   1.000
_cell.length_c   1.000
_cell.angle_alpha   90.00
_cell.angle_beta   90.00
_cell.angle_gamma   90.00
#
_symmetry.space_group_name_H-M   'P 1'
#
loop_
_entity.id
_entity.type
_entity.pdbx_description
1 polymer ?
#
loop_
_entity_poly.entity_id
_entity_poly.type
_entity_poly.pdbx_seq_one_letter_code
_entity_poly.pdbx_strand_id
1 'polypeptide(L)'
;SALLFGASFFLISQIYNINANNSTLVLIWTLGVFPLVYGYRSAPIAGLCSLLFYLWISLLYLERTDLNKLINIWDLYLISGISIYFIGVLHGLSEKVKHAETPFKFMGLQAVLFALFVHTFELGEYQVEKIVPVIYAISGILFLAVLLPKPLRDRLKGFQTDVSISIVALLMAGITLTTIYSPASENTYMILFNVIFLGLLTLLLYAGYSTEDMGIVNTTMFWFVLLIFARYFDFFWELLPRSLFFMLGGLVLLVISVVLERKRRELKVQFSGGEQ
;
A
#
# COMPACT_ATOMS: atom_id res chain seq x y z
N SER A 1 -8.75 24.13 -3.86
CA SER A 1 -9.34 24.58 -2.59
C SER A 1 -8.96 23.71 -1.40
N ALA A 2 -9.09 22.37 -1.44
CA ALA A 2 -8.74 21.49 -0.31
C ALA A 2 -7.27 21.61 0.17
N LEU A 3 -6.32 21.77 -0.77
CA LEU A 3 -4.91 22.03 -0.45
C LEU A 3 -4.69 23.39 0.22
N LEU A 4 -5.38 24.43 -0.29
CA LEU A 4 -5.29 25.79 0.25
C LEU A 4 -5.87 25.87 1.67
N PHE A 5 -6.93 25.12 1.96
CA PHE A 5 -7.50 25.01 3.31
C PHE A 5 -6.44 24.50 4.30
N GLY A 6 -5.78 23.38 3.99
CA GLY A 6 -4.71 22.84 4.82
C GLY A 6 -3.53 23.82 4.97
N ALA A 7 -3.05 24.37 3.86
CA ALA A 7 -1.95 25.34 3.86
C ALA A 7 -2.28 26.57 4.73
N SER A 8 -3.50 27.09 4.63
CA SER A 8 -3.94 28.23 5.44
C SER A 8 -3.97 27.89 6.93
N PHE A 9 -4.44 26.68 7.27
CA PHE A 9 -4.46 26.22 8.66
C PHE A 9 -3.04 26.10 9.23
N PHE A 10 -2.11 25.51 8.49
CA PHE A 10 -0.70 25.42 8.89
C PHE A 10 -0.05 26.80 9.03
N LEU A 11 -0.34 27.76 8.15
CA LEU A 11 0.15 29.13 8.26
C LEU A 11 -0.37 29.82 9.53
N ILE A 12 -1.65 29.65 9.86
CA ILE A 12 -2.23 30.18 11.10
C ILE A 12 -1.54 29.53 12.31
N SER A 13 -1.35 28.21 12.29
CA SER A 13 -0.64 27.50 13.36
C SER A 13 0.79 28.02 13.58
N GLN A 14 1.51 28.38 12.52
CA GLN A 14 2.84 28.99 12.62
C GLN A 14 2.81 30.36 13.31
N ILE A 15 1.80 31.21 13.05
CA ILE A 15 1.64 32.50 13.74
C ILE A 15 1.52 32.31 15.26
N TYR A 16 0.88 31.21 15.69
CA TYR A 16 0.74 30.84 17.09
C TYR A 16 1.90 29.97 17.65
N ASN A 17 3.00 29.82 16.92
CA ASN A 17 4.16 28.99 17.30
C ASN A 17 3.83 27.52 17.57
N ILE A 18 2.78 26.99 16.93
CA ILE A 18 2.47 25.56 16.99
C ILE A 18 3.43 24.79 16.08
N ASN A 19 4.00 23.70 16.58
CA ASN A 19 4.93 22.86 15.81
C ASN A 19 4.26 22.27 14.56
N ALA A 20 4.94 22.34 13.41
CA ALA A 20 4.47 21.77 12.16
C ALA A 20 4.39 20.22 12.18
N ASN A 21 5.20 19.57 13.01
CA ASN A 21 5.21 18.12 13.19
C ASN A 21 4.12 17.66 14.18
N ASN A 22 2.90 18.18 14.04
CA ASN A 22 1.79 17.89 14.93
C ASN A 22 0.70 17.11 14.18
N SER A 23 0.44 15.88 14.62
CA SER A 23 -0.57 15.01 14.00
C SER A 23 -1.97 15.63 14.04
N THR A 24 -2.29 16.43 15.05
CA THR A 24 -3.60 17.09 15.21
C THR A 24 -3.89 18.07 14.05
N LEU A 25 -2.87 18.75 13.53
CA LEU A 25 -3.05 19.68 12.39
C LEU A 25 -3.51 18.93 11.14
N VAL A 26 -2.90 17.77 10.87
CA VAL A 26 -3.25 16.92 9.74
C VAL A 26 -4.58 16.23 9.97
N LEU A 27 -4.92 15.89 11.22
CA LEU A 27 -6.24 15.36 11.55
C LEU A 27 -7.34 16.36 11.23
N ILE A 28 -7.19 17.62 11.66
CA ILE A 28 -8.14 18.71 11.36
C ILE A 28 -8.25 18.91 9.86
N TRP A 29 -7.13 18.85 9.14
CA TRP A 29 -7.14 18.93 7.68
C TRP A 29 -7.92 17.76 7.05
N THR A 30 -7.65 16.54 7.49
CA THR A 30 -8.35 15.33 7.02
C THR A 30 -9.85 15.44 7.28
N LEU A 31 -10.25 15.87 8.48
CA LEU A 31 -11.65 16.08 8.86
C LEU A 31 -12.33 17.18 8.05
N GLY A 32 -11.59 18.24 7.66
CA GLY A 32 -12.12 19.27 6.77
C GLY A 32 -12.32 18.79 5.33
N VAL A 33 -11.49 17.86 4.86
CA VAL A 33 -11.57 17.32 3.49
C VAL A 33 -12.57 16.16 3.38
N PHE A 34 -12.73 15.35 4.42
CA PHE A 34 -13.55 14.15 4.39
C PHE A 34 -15.02 14.40 3.95
N PRO A 35 -15.74 15.40 4.49
CA PRO A 35 -17.10 15.73 4.02
C PRO A 35 -17.15 16.14 2.55
N LEU A 36 -16.07 16.71 2.01
CA LEU A 36 -16.00 17.16 0.62
C LEU A 36 -16.02 15.97 -0.35
N VAL A 37 -15.60 14.77 0.08
CA VAL A 37 -15.71 13.54 -0.70
C VAL A 37 -17.17 13.27 -1.08
N TYR A 38 -18.09 13.52 -0.15
CA TYR A 38 -19.53 13.33 -0.35
C TYR A 38 -20.20 14.51 -1.04
N GLY A 39 -19.73 15.74 -0.79
CA GLY A 39 -20.31 16.96 -1.35
C GLY A 39 -19.96 17.21 -2.82
N TYR A 40 -18.68 17.05 -3.20
CA TYR A 40 -18.17 17.49 -4.51
C TYR A 40 -18.08 16.38 -5.56
N ARG A 41 -18.36 15.12 -5.19
CA ARG A 41 -18.32 13.96 -6.09
C ARG A 41 -17.04 13.83 -6.94
N SER A 42 -15.89 14.15 -6.34
CA SER A 42 -14.61 14.24 -7.04
C SER A 42 -13.63 13.15 -6.59
N ALA A 43 -13.16 12.34 -7.53
CA ALA A 43 -12.20 11.26 -7.27
C ALA A 43 -10.84 11.77 -6.71
N PRO A 44 -10.25 12.88 -7.22
CA PRO A 44 -9.06 13.47 -6.61
C PRO A 44 -9.21 13.84 -5.13
N ILE A 45 -10.41 14.26 -4.69
CA ILE A 45 -10.66 14.61 -3.29
C ILE A 45 -10.62 13.35 -2.41
N ALA A 46 -11.19 12.23 -2.87
CA ALA A 46 -11.09 10.95 -2.17
C ALA A 46 -9.63 10.45 -2.08
N GLY A 47 -8.88 10.58 -3.17
CA GLY A 47 -7.44 10.26 -3.19
C GLY A 47 -6.64 11.12 -2.21
N LEU A 48 -6.87 12.43 -2.21
CA LEU A 48 -6.24 13.36 -1.27
C LEU A 48 -6.62 13.06 0.18
N CYS A 49 -7.89 12.74 0.45
CA CYS A 49 -8.35 12.34 1.78
C CYS A 49 -7.62 11.09 2.28
N SER A 50 -7.40 10.10 1.40
CA SER A 50 -6.66 8.89 1.72
C SER A 50 -5.18 9.18 2.03
N LEU A 51 -4.54 10.04 1.23
CA LEU A 51 -3.15 10.45 1.45
C LEU A 51 -2.99 11.20 2.77
N LEU A 52 -3.91 12.14 3.07
CA LEU A 52 -3.90 12.86 4.35
C LEU A 52 -4.06 11.91 5.54
N PHE A 53 -4.89 10.88 5.39
CA PHE A 53 -5.06 9.88 6.44
C PHE A 53 -3.77 9.07 6.70
N TYR A 54 -3.05 8.63 5.66
CA TYR A 54 -1.76 7.95 5.87
C TYR A 54 -0.67 8.88 6.41
N LEU A 55 -0.68 10.14 5.98
CA LEU A 55 0.21 11.17 6.52
C LEU A 55 -0.09 11.40 8.02
N TRP A 56 -1.38 11.48 8.37
CA TRP A 56 -1.82 11.58 9.76
C TRP A 56 -1.39 10.37 10.59
N ILE A 57 -1.61 9.15 10.12
CA ILE A 57 -1.17 7.92 10.80
C ILE A 57 0.33 7.95 11.06
N SER A 58 1.13 8.34 10.06
CA SER A 58 2.59 8.41 10.18
C SER A 58 3.01 9.40 11.27
N LEU A 59 2.47 10.61 11.23
CA LEU A 59 2.77 11.64 12.23
C LEU A 59 2.29 11.24 13.62
N LEU A 60 1.11 10.64 13.73
CA LEU A 60 0.56 10.16 14.99
C LEU A 60 1.49 9.10 15.60
N TYR A 61 1.98 8.17 14.79
CA TYR A 61 2.91 7.12 15.22
C TYR A 61 4.25 7.70 15.70
N LEU A 62 4.77 8.71 14.99
CA LEU A 62 6.01 9.40 15.37
C LEU A 62 5.85 10.26 16.63
N GLU A 63 4.69 10.90 16.80
CA GLU A 63 4.41 11.78 17.94
C GLU A 63 4.10 10.99 19.22
N ARG A 64 3.41 9.85 19.10
CA ARG A 64 2.99 9.01 20.23
C ARG A 64 3.93 7.82 20.40
N THR A 65 5.01 8.04 21.16
CA THR A 65 6.01 7.00 21.44
C THR A 65 5.45 5.75 22.11
N ASP A 66 4.29 5.81 22.76
CA ASP A 66 3.67 4.61 23.34
C ASP A 66 2.99 3.71 22.29
N LEU A 67 2.63 4.24 21.11
CA LEU A 67 2.01 3.43 20.05
C LEU A 67 2.97 2.38 19.50
N ASN A 68 4.29 2.64 19.52
CA ASN A 68 5.27 1.68 19.05
C ASN A 68 5.37 0.42 19.93
N LYS A 69 4.94 0.52 21.20
CA LYS A 69 4.83 -0.61 22.12
C LYS A 69 3.61 -1.46 21.80
N LEU A 70 2.55 -0.81 21.28
CA LEU A 70 1.27 -1.44 21.02
C LEU A 70 1.20 -2.11 19.65
N ILE A 71 1.77 -1.46 18.63
CA ILE A 71 1.66 -1.93 17.26
C ILE A 71 2.87 -1.52 16.44
N ASN A 72 3.34 -2.42 15.58
CA ASN A 72 4.34 -2.09 14.58
C ASN A 72 3.73 -1.12 13.55
N ILE A 73 4.52 -0.16 13.07
CA ILE A 73 4.07 0.77 12.03
C ILE A 73 3.57 0.03 10.78
N TRP A 74 4.21 -1.05 10.37
CA TRP A 74 3.82 -1.81 9.18
C TRP A 74 2.49 -2.53 9.36
N ASP A 75 2.23 -3.09 10.53
CA ASP A 75 0.92 -3.64 10.88
C ASP A 75 -0.17 -2.56 10.91
N LEU A 76 0.15 -1.37 11.44
CA LEU A 76 -0.78 -0.24 11.42
C LEU A 76 -1.11 0.19 9.98
N TYR A 77 -0.12 0.22 9.09
CA TYR A 77 -0.30 0.47 7.65
C TYR A 77 -1.12 -0.63 6.96
N LEU A 78 -0.94 -1.89 7.35
CA LEU A 78 -1.68 -3.01 6.79
C LEU A 78 -3.16 -2.98 7.21
N ILE A 79 -3.45 -2.83 8.51
CA ILE A 79 -4.81 -2.69 9.05
C ILE A 79 -5.52 -1.50 8.40
N SER A 80 -4.84 -0.37 8.32
CA SER A 80 -5.39 0.84 7.72
C SER A 80 -5.58 0.71 6.20
N GLY A 81 -4.69 0.02 5.51
CA GLY A 81 -4.81 -0.41 4.10
C GLY A 81 -6.05 -1.25 3.83
N ILE A 82 -6.24 -2.32 4.61
CA ILE A 82 -7.42 -3.19 4.51
C ILE A 82 -8.70 -2.37 4.78
N SER A 83 -8.66 -1.52 5.80
CA SER A 83 -9.81 -0.68 6.19
C SER A 83 -10.18 0.33 5.10
N ILE A 84 -9.20 1.04 4.53
CA ILE A 84 -9.43 1.99 3.42
C ILE A 84 -9.93 1.26 2.17
N TYR A 85 -9.35 0.11 1.85
CA TYR A 85 -9.81 -0.69 0.71
C TYR A 85 -11.27 -1.12 0.90
N PHE A 86 -11.61 -1.58 2.09
CA PHE A 86 -12.97 -1.96 2.44
C PHE A 86 -13.95 -0.78 2.36
N ILE A 87 -13.56 0.40 2.86
CA ILE A 87 -14.33 1.64 2.67
C ILE A 87 -14.55 1.91 1.18
N GLY A 88 -13.55 1.73 0.33
CA GLY A 88 -13.68 1.83 -1.12
C GLY A 88 -14.72 0.88 -1.70
N VAL A 89 -14.74 -0.38 -1.27
CA VAL A 89 -15.77 -1.36 -1.65
C VAL A 89 -17.16 -0.88 -1.23
N LEU A 90 -17.33 -0.40 0.01
CA LEU A 90 -18.61 0.13 0.48
C LEU A 90 -19.09 1.32 -0.36
N HIS A 91 -18.18 2.20 -0.79
CA HIS A 91 -18.52 3.32 -1.67
C HIS A 91 -18.95 2.86 -3.08
N GLY A 92 -18.37 1.76 -3.59
CA GLY A 92 -18.77 1.16 -4.87
C GLY A 92 -20.20 0.61 -4.89
N LEU A 93 -20.76 0.25 -3.72
CA LEU A 93 -22.11 -0.28 -3.59
C LEU A 93 -23.22 0.77 -3.77
N SER A 94 -22.89 2.07 -3.66
CA SER A 94 -23.84 3.17 -3.74
C SER A 94 -23.51 4.11 -4.89
N GLU A 95 -24.44 4.28 -5.83
CA GLU A 95 -24.25 5.13 -7.02
C GLU A 95 -23.91 6.59 -6.68
N LYS A 96 -24.39 7.10 -5.53
CA LYS A 96 -24.15 8.50 -5.11
C LYS A 96 -22.69 8.79 -4.80
N VAL A 97 -21.93 7.78 -4.41
CA VAL A 97 -20.55 7.93 -3.89
C VAL A 97 -19.54 7.05 -4.61
N LYS A 98 -19.95 6.44 -5.73
CA LYS A 98 -19.14 5.53 -6.55
C LYS A 98 -17.85 6.17 -7.07
N HIS A 99 -17.81 7.49 -7.25
CA HIS A 99 -16.59 8.21 -7.66
C HIS A 99 -15.42 8.03 -6.68
N ALA A 100 -15.72 7.70 -5.41
CA ALA A 100 -14.71 7.50 -4.37
C ALA A 100 -14.20 6.05 -4.29
N GLU A 101 -14.87 5.10 -4.97
CA GLU A 101 -14.49 3.68 -4.98
C GLU A 101 -13.03 3.48 -5.43
N THR A 102 -12.71 3.91 -6.65
CA THR A 102 -11.40 3.67 -7.26
C THR A 102 -10.26 4.30 -6.46
N PRO A 103 -10.32 5.59 -6.03
CA PRO A 103 -9.26 6.18 -5.22
C PRO A 103 -9.02 5.47 -3.89
N PHE A 104 -10.07 5.13 -3.15
CA PHE A 104 -9.93 4.42 -1.87
C PHE A 104 -9.41 2.99 -2.08
N LYS A 105 -9.96 2.23 -3.04
CA LYS A 105 -9.46 0.89 -3.36
C LYS A 105 -7.99 0.93 -3.79
N PHE A 106 -7.60 1.87 -4.63
CA PHE A 106 -6.21 2.01 -5.06
C PHE A 106 -5.29 2.32 -3.88
N MET A 107 -5.60 3.33 -3.07
CA MET A 107 -4.76 3.74 -1.94
C MET A 107 -4.66 2.64 -0.88
N GLY A 108 -5.78 1.98 -0.55
CA GLY A 108 -5.79 0.86 0.38
C GLY A 108 -4.97 -0.33 -0.13
N LEU A 109 -5.10 -0.66 -1.42
CA LEU A 109 -4.32 -1.73 -2.04
C LEU A 109 -2.82 -1.43 -2.02
N GLN A 110 -2.41 -0.20 -2.35
CA GLN A 110 -0.98 0.19 -2.28
C GLN A 110 -0.43 0.07 -0.86
N ALA A 111 -1.19 0.49 0.15
CA ALA A 111 -0.77 0.36 1.55
C ALA A 111 -0.65 -1.11 1.98
N VAL A 112 -1.60 -1.96 1.57
CA VAL A 112 -1.52 -3.42 1.83
C VAL A 112 -0.31 -4.04 1.17
N LEU A 113 -0.09 -3.76 -0.13
CA LEU A 113 1.02 -4.31 -0.88
C LEU A 113 2.36 -3.83 -0.32
N PHE A 114 2.48 -2.55 0.03
CA PHE A 114 3.70 -2.00 0.62
C PHE A 114 3.98 -2.60 2.00
N ALA A 115 3.00 -2.67 2.89
CA ALA A 115 3.18 -3.24 4.22
C ALA A 115 3.57 -4.73 4.16
N LEU A 116 2.87 -5.53 3.34
CA LEU A 116 3.22 -6.94 3.15
C LEU A 116 4.61 -7.09 2.51
N PHE A 117 4.94 -6.27 1.52
CA PHE A 117 6.26 -6.27 0.90
C PHE A 117 7.35 -6.00 1.93
N VAL A 118 7.16 -5.03 2.82
CA VAL A 118 8.13 -4.75 3.89
C VAL A 118 8.27 -5.94 4.84
N HIS A 119 7.17 -6.62 5.20
CA HIS A 119 7.23 -7.86 5.99
C HIS A 119 7.93 -9.04 5.29
N THR A 120 8.20 -8.97 3.98
CA THR A 120 8.99 -10.01 3.30
C THR A 120 10.49 -9.95 3.61
N PHE A 121 10.97 -8.92 4.32
CA PHE A 121 12.37 -8.77 4.75
C PHE A 121 12.56 -9.15 6.22
N GLU A 122 13.81 -9.43 6.58
CA GLU A 122 14.23 -9.60 7.98
C GLU A 122 14.25 -8.23 8.68
N LEU A 123 13.20 -7.93 9.44
CA LEU A 123 13.03 -6.66 10.16
C LEU A 123 13.32 -6.76 11.67
N GLY A 124 13.92 -7.87 12.11
CA GLY A 124 14.16 -8.19 13.52
C GLY A 124 12.93 -8.73 14.24
N GLU A 125 12.99 -8.76 15.59
CA GLU A 125 11.98 -9.44 16.40
C GLU A 125 10.56 -8.90 16.17
N TYR A 126 9.73 -9.75 15.57
CA TYR A 126 8.32 -9.46 15.30
C TYR A 126 7.48 -9.66 16.56
N GLN A 127 7.50 -8.68 17.46
CA GLN A 127 6.66 -8.66 18.66
C GLN A 127 5.32 -7.98 18.36
N VAL A 128 4.24 -8.74 18.55
CA VAL A 128 2.89 -8.30 18.21
C VAL A 128 2.00 -8.35 19.45
N GLU A 129 1.22 -7.31 19.67
CA GLU A 129 0.23 -7.32 20.76
C GLU A 129 -0.98 -8.19 20.45
N LYS A 130 -1.61 -8.70 21.52
CA LYS A 130 -2.84 -9.51 21.46
C LYS A 130 -4.00 -8.85 20.71
N ILE A 131 -4.05 -7.51 20.67
CA ILE A 131 -5.14 -6.80 20.01
C ILE A 131 -5.05 -6.84 18.48
N VAL A 132 -3.85 -6.93 17.92
CA VAL A 132 -3.60 -6.91 16.48
C VAL A 132 -4.28 -8.07 15.74
N PRO A 133 -4.12 -9.35 16.13
CA PRO A 133 -4.82 -10.47 15.48
C PRO A 133 -6.34 -10.33 15.56
N VAL A 134 -6.85 -9.77 16.66
CA VAL A 134 -8.30 -9.55 16.83
C VAL A 134 -8.80 -8.53 15.81
N ILE A 135 -8.06 -7.44 15.58
CA ILE A 135 -8.41 -6.42 14.57
C ILE A 135 -8.41 -7.02 13.16
N TYR A 136 -7.39 -7.80 12.81
CA TYR A 136 -7.33 -8.49 11.52
C TYR A 136 -8.48 -9.50 11.34
N ALA A 137 -8.81 -10.27 12.39
CA ALA A 137 -9.91 -11.22 12.34
C ALA A 137 -11.26 -10.52 12.15
N ILE A 138 -11.53 -9.48 12.94
CA ILE A 138 -12.78 -8.70 12.86
C ILE A 138 -12.91 -8.05 11.48
N SER A 139 -11.85 -7.42 10.98
CA SER A 139 -11.86 -6.77 9.66
C SER A 139 -12.09 -7.78 8.54
N GLY A 140 -11.39 -8.93 8.55
CA GLY A 140 -11.57 -9.99 7.57
C GLY A 140 -12.98 -10.60 7.58
N ILE A 141 -13.52 -10.91 8.78
CA ILE A 141 -14.88 -11.44 8.93
C ILE A 141 -15.92 -10.42 8.45
N LEU A 142 -15.78 -9.16 8.86
CA LEU A 142 -16.72 -8.09 8.50
C LEU A 142 -16.70 -7.83 6.99
N PHE A 143 -15.52 -7.85 6.37
CA PHE A 143 -15.39 -7.68 4.93
C PHE A 143 -16.03 -8.87 4.19
N LEU A 144 -15.74 -10.11 4.58
CA LEU A 144 -16.41 -11.29 4.01
C LEU A 144 -17.92 -11.24 4.18
N ALA A 145 -18.41 -10.80 5.34
CA ALA A 145 -19.84 -10.68 5.59
C ALA A 145 -20.54 -9.71 4.62
N VAL A 146 -19.85 -8.66 4.17
CA VAL A 146 -20.36 -7.74 3.13
C VAL A 146 -20.28 -8.33 1.72
N LEU A 147 -19.31 -9.20 1.45
CA LEU A 147 -19.12 -9.80 0.12
C LEU A 147 -20.00 -11.03 -0.14
N LEU A 148 -20.39 -11.76 0.90
CA LEU A 148 -21.16 -13.00 0.82
C LEU A 148 -22.55 -12.87 0.15
N PRO A 149 -23.34 -11.80 0.38
CA PRO A 149 -24.66 -11.66 -0.24
C PRO A 149 -24.56 -11.59 -1.77
N LYS A 150 -25.20 -12.54 -2.46
CA LYS A 150 -25.34 -12.56 -3.93
C LYS A 150 -25.67 -11.20 -4.56
N PRO A 151 -26.67 -10.43 -4.08
CA PRO A 151 -27.00 -9.15 -4.71
C PRO A 151 -25.88 -8.11 -4.61
N LEU A 152 -24.98 -8.22 -3.62
CA LEU A 152 -23.81 -7.35 -3.49
C LEU A 152 -22.68 -7.84 -4.39
N ARG A 153 -22.45 -9.16 -4.44
CA ARG A 153 -21.46 -9.77 -5.34
C ARG A 153 -21.69 -9.37 -6.81
N ASP A 154 -22.93 -9.40 -7.28
CA ASP A 154 -23.26 -9.09 -8.68
C ASP A 154 -23.04 -7.61 -9.03
N ARG A 155 -22.97 -6.73 -8.03
CA ARG A 155 -22.66 -5.30 -8.20
C ARG A 155 -21.15 -5.02 -8.23
N LEU A 156 -20.32 -5.95 -7.77
CA LEU A 156 -18.88 -5.76 -7.60
C LEU A 156 -18.10 -6.26 -8.81
N LYS A 157 -17.58 -5.32 -9.61
CA LYS A 157 -16.71 -5.66 -10.75
C LYS A 157 -15.38 -6.29 -10.33
N GLY A 158 -14.89 -5.96 -9.13
CA GLY A 158 -13.61 -6.44 -8.59
C GLY A 158 -13.75 -7.53 -7.53
N PHE A 159 -14.85 -8.30 -7.51
CA PHE A 159 -15.17 -9.24 -6.42
C PHE A 159 -14.00 -10.18 -6.06
N GLN A 160 -13.26 -10.69 -7.05
CA GLN A 160 -12.13 -11.57 -6.79
C GLN A 160 -11.00 -10.88 -6.01
N THR A 161 -10.65 -9.64 -6.41
CA THR A 161 -9.71 -8.77 -5.70
C THR A 161 -10.21 -8.48 -4.28
N ASP A 162 -11.49 -8.16 -4.14
CA ASP A 162 -12.10 -7.83 -2.85
C ASP A 162 -12.08 -9.02 -1.87
N VAL A 163 -12.33 -10.24 -2.37
CA VAL A 163 -12.20 -11.48 -1.61
C VAL A 163 -10.73 -11.75 -1.24
N SER A 164 -9.78 -11.52 -2.16
CA SER A 164 -8.36 -11.76 -1.87
C SER A 164 -7.85 -10.95 -0.67
N ILE A 165 -8.28 -9.69 -0.54
CA ILE A 165 -7.89 -8.81 0.58
C ILE A 165 -8.54 -9.26 1.89
N SER A 166 -9.78 -9.77 1.82
CA SER A 166 -10.43 -10.36 3.00
C SER A 166 -9.70 -11.63 3.48
N ILE A 167 -9.23 -12.46 2.54
CA ILE A 167 -8.41 -13.64 2.85
C ILE A 167 -7.07 -13.22 3.47
N VAL A 168 -6.41 -12.19 2.92
CA VAL A 168 -5.18 -11.63 3.50
C VAL A 168 -5.41 -11.18 4.93
N ALA A 169 -6.49 -10.46 5.22
CA ALA A 169 -6.81 -10.04 6.59
C ALA A 169 -6.91 -11.24 7.54
N LEU A 170 -7.59 -12.33 7.14
CA LEU A 170 -7.69 -13.54 7.96
C LEU A 170 -6.35 -14.28 8.11
N LEU A 171 -5.54 -14.34 7.05
CA LEU A 171 -4.20 -14.92 7.12
C LEU A 171 -3.31 -14.13 8.09
N MET A 172 -3.37 -12.80 8.03
CA MET A 172 -2.64 -11.92 8.94
C MET A 172 -3.07 -12.12 10.40
N ALA A 173 -4.37 -12.31 10.66
CA ALA A 173 -4.85 -12.68 11.98
C ALA A 173 -4.24 -14.00 12.47
N GLY A 174 -4.20 -15.01 11.60
CA GLY A 174 -3.59 -16.31 11.92
C GLY A 174 -2.10 -16.20 12.24
N ILE A 175 -1.32 -15.50 11.40
CA ILE A 175 0.12 -15.32 11.62
C ILE A 175 0.40 -14.59 12.92
N THR A 176 -0.25 -13.45 13.15
CA THR A 176 -0.06 -12.67 14.38
C THR A 176 -0.57 -13.38 15.63
N LEU A 177 -1.50 -14.33 15.50
CA LEU A 177 -1.87 -15.22 16.59
C LEU A 177 -0.77 -16.25 16.87
N THR A 178 -0.20 -16.85 15.82
CA THR A 178 0.88 -17.84 15.98
C THR A 178 2.12 -17.24 16.64
N THR A 179 2.48 -15.99 16.33
CA THR A 179 3.63 -15.30 16.95
C THR A 179 3.49 -15.14 18.45
N ILE A 180 2.27 -14.95 18.94
CA ILE A 180 1.98 -14.77 20.38
C ILE A 180 2.08 -16.09 21.15
N TYR A 181 1.57 -17.19 20.58
CA TYR A 181 1.46 -18.47 21.30
C TYR A 181 2.62 -19.44 21.01
N SER A 182 3.24 -19.34 19.84
CA SER A 182 4.34 -20.18 19.41
C SER A 182 5.32 -19.33 18.58
N PRO A 183 6.22 -18.59 19.25
CA PRO A 183 7.19 -17.75 18.55
C PRO A 183 8.09 -18.65 17.70
N ALA A 184 7.89 -18.58 16.38
CA ALA A 184 8.75 -19.25 15.41
C ALA A 184 10.00 -18.41 15.14
N SER A 185 10.96 -18.99 14.43
CA SER A 185 12.15 -18.24 13.99
C SER A 185 11.74 -17.09 13.04
N GLU A 186 12.50 -15.99 13.07
CA GLU A 186 12.29 -14.85 12.15
C GLU A 186 12.26 -15.30 10.68
N ASN A 187 13.14 -16.24 10.31
CA ASN A 187 13.18 -16.84 8.98
C ASN A 187 11.86 -17.55 8.60
N THR A 188 11.20 -18.22 9.56
CA THR A 188 9.88 -18.84 9.31
C THR A 188 8.85 -17.79 8.94
N TYR A 189 8.79 -16.67 9.66
CA TYR A 189 7.86 -15.59 9.35
C TYR A 189 8.20 -14.93 8.02
N MET A 190 9.47 -14.68 7.74
CA MET A 190 9.91 -14.14 6.46
C MET A 190 9.45 -15.03 5.30
N ILE A 191 9.64 -16.35 5.39
CA ILE A 191 9.19 -17.30 4.37
C ILE A 191 7.66 -17.23 4.23
N LEU A 192 6.90 -17.22 5.33
CA LEU A 192 5.44 -17.11 5.31
C LEU A 192 4.97 -15.83 4.60
N PHE A 193 5.56 -14.68 4.94
CA PHE A 193 5.22 -13.41 4.31
C PHE A 193 5.57 -13.38 2.82
N ASN A 194 6.71 -13.96 2.42
CA ASN A 194 7.05 -14.10 1.00
C ASN A 194 6.03 -14.96 0.25
N VAL A 195 5.62 -16.10 0.82
CA VAL A 195 4.62 -16.99 0.22
C VAL A 195 3.26 -16.29 0.12
N ILE A 196 2.83 -15.57 1.16
CA ILE A 196 1.56 -14.83 1.15
C ILE A 196 1.60 -13.68 0.16
N PHE A 197 2.69 -12.91 0.12
CA PHE A 197 2.83 -11.81 -0.80
C PHE A 197 2.83 -12.29 -2.25
N LEU A 198 3.59 -13.34 -2.56
CA LEU A 198 3.57 -13.96 -3.88
C LEU A 198 2.18 -14.54 -4.23
N GLY A 199 1.54 -15.23 -3.28
CA GLY A 199 0.18 -15.73 -3.42
C GLY A 199 -0.82 -14.62 -3.73
N LEU A 200 -0.76 -13.51 -2.99
CA LEU A 200 -1.58 -12.32 -3.24
C LEU A 200 -1.32 -11.76 -4.64
N LEU A 201 -0.06 -11.60 -5.06
CA LEU A 201 0.26 -11.11 -6.40
C LEU A 201 -0.31 -12.04 -7.49
N THR A 202 -0.21 -13.36 -7.32
CA THR A 202 -0.81 -14.30 -8.29
C THR A 202 -2.34 -14.19 -8.34
N LEU A 203 -3.01 -14.06 -7.19
CA LEU A 203 -4.45 -13.88 -7.10
C LEU A 203 -4.90 -12.54 -7.72
N LEU A 204 -4.16 -11.46 -7.48
CA LEU A 204 -4.43 -10.16 -8.08
C LEU A 204 -4.21 -10.16 -9.59
N LEU A 205 -3.19 -10.87 -10.07
CA LEU A 205 -2.95 -11.02 -11.50
C LEU A 205 -4.10 -11.79 -12.17
N TYR A 206 -4.51 -12.92 -11.57
CA TYR A 206 -5.66 -13.68 -12.02
C TYR A 206 -6.95 -12.86 -11.99
N ALA A 207 -7.20 -12.13 -10.89
CA ALA A 207 -8.33 -11.23 -10.76
C ALA A 207 -8.32 -10.14 -11.83
N GLY A 208 -7.17 -9.49 -12.06
CA GLY A 208 -6.99 -8.47 -13.10
C GLY A 208 -7.26 -8.99 -14.50
N TYR A 209 -6.73 -10.15 -14.87
CA TYR A 209 -7.02 -10.77 -16.18
C TYR A 209 -8.48 -11.18 -16.33
N SER A 210 -9.08 -11.79 -15.29
CA SER A 210 -10.47 -12.24 -15.35
C SER A 210 -11.49 -11.10 -15.37
N THR A 211 -11.10 -9.92 -14.88
CA THR A 211 -11.95 -8.71 -14.85
C THR A 211 -11.59 -7.69 -15.92
N GLU A 212 -10.61 -8.00 -16.78
CA GLU A 212 -10.04 -7.11 -17.81
C GLU A 212 -9.58 -5.74 -17.24
N ASP A 213 -9.16 -5.72 -15.97
CA ASP A 213 -8.71 -4.52 -15.28
C ASP A 213 -7.18 -4.36 -15.40
N MET A 214 -6.77 -3.61 -16.43
CA MET A 214 -5.36 -3.29 -16.67
C MET A 214 -4.72 -2.48 -15.53
N GLY A 215 -5.50 -1.76 -14.73
CA GLY A 215 -5.00 -1.03 -13.57
C GLY A 215 -4.50 -1.99 -12.48
N ILE A 216 -5.25 -3.06 -12.22
CA ILE A 216 -4.85 -4.13 -11.30
C ILE A 216 -3.65 -4.89 -11.88
N VAL A 217 -3.70 -5.29 -13.15
CA VAL A 217 -2.59 -6.02 -13.79
C VAL A 217 -1.28 -5.22 -13.73
N ASN A 218 -1.32 -3.93 -14.08
CA ASN A 218 -0.13 -3.08 -14.05
C ASN A 218 0.40 -2.87 -12.61
N THR A 219 -0.51 -2.69 -11.65
CA THR A 219 -0.14 -2.58 -10.23
C THR A 219 0.54 -3.86 -9.76
N THR A 220 -0.04 -5.02 -10.03
CA THR A 220 0.51 -6.32 -9.66
C THR A 220 1.86 -6.56 -10.33
N MET A 221 1.99 -6.27 -11.62
CA MET A 221 3.27 -6.41 -12.34
C MET A 221 4.35 -5.50 -11.76
N PHE A 222 4.02 -4.25 -11.41
CA PHE A 222 4.96 -3.35 -10.75
C PHE A 222 5.50 -3.96 -9.44
N TRP A 223 4.61 -4.43 -8.56
CA TRP A 223 5.02 -5.06 -7.30
C TRP A 223 5.75 -6.39 -7.49
N PHE A 224 5.38 -7.17 -8.51
CA PHE A 224 6.05 -8.42 -8.85
C PHE A 224 7.49 -8.18 -9.32
N VAL A 225 7.68 -7.19 -10.19
CA VAL A 225 9.01 -6.75 -10.63
C VAL A 225 9.81 -6.25 -9.43
N LEU A 226 9.22 -5.40 -8.59
CA LEU A 226 9.86 -4.88 -7.38
C LEU A 226 10.29 -6.02 -6.44
N LEU A 227 9.46 -7.04 -6.25
CA LEU A 227 9.80 -8.23 -5.48
C LEU A 227 11.00 -8.98 -6.06
N ILE A 228 11.01 -9.24 -7.37
CA ILE A 228 12.14 -9.90 -8.03
C ILE A 228 13.42 -9.09 -7.84
N PHE A 229 13.36 -7.78 -8.05
CA PHE A 229 14.51 -6.90 -7.84
C PHE A 229 15.00 -6.95 -6.39
N ALA A 230 14.11 -6.86 -5.41
CA ALA A 230 14.47 -6.97 -4.01
C ALA A 230 15.17 -8.29 -3.68
N ARG A 231 14.57 -9.43 -4.08
CA ARG A 231 15.13 -10.76 -3.80
C ARG A 231 16.45 -11.02 -4.53
N TYR A 232 16.60 -10.46 -5.74
CA TYR A 232 17.87 -10.46 -6.46
C TYR A 232 18.96 -9.75 -5.64
N PHE A 233 18.68 -8.52 -5.18
CA PHE A 233 19.66 -7.77 -4.39
C PHE A 233 19.98 -8.48 -3.07
N ASP A 234 18.99 -8.97 -2.33
CA ASP A 234 19.21 -9.70 -1.08
C ASP A 234 20.13 -10.92 -1.28
N PHE A 235 19.82 -11.76 -2.28
CA PHE A 235 20.59 -12.97 -2.58
C PHE A 235 22.06 -12.67 -2.95
N PHE A 236 22.28 -11.70 -3.84
CA PHE A 236 23.64 -11.37 -4.28
C PHE A 236 24.43 -10.55 -3.24
N TRP A 237 23.74 -9.82 -2.36
CA TRP A 237 24.36 -9.06 -1.27
C TRP A 237 25.02 -9.97 -0.23
N GLU A 238 24.42 -11.13 0.03
CA GLU A 238 24.98 -12.13 0.95
C GLU A 238 26.11 -12.95 0.34
N LEU A 239 26.03 -13.24 -0.96
CA LEU A 239 27.00 -14.13 -1.64
C LEU A 239 28.28 -13.44 -2.10
N LEU A 240 28.25 -12.14 -2.36
CA LEU A 240 29.39 -11.39 -2.89
C LEU A 240 30.00 -10.46 -1.84
N PRO A 241 31.34 -10.29 -1.83
CA PRO A 241 31.94 -9.18 -1.11
C PRO A 241 31.31 -7.87 -1.58
N ARG A 242 30.94 -6.99 -0.64
CA ARG A 242 30.20 -5.75 -0.94
C ARG A 242 30.87 -4.91 -2.03
N SER A 243 32.20 -4.84 -2.03
CA SER A 243 32.98 -4.13 -3.05
C SER A 243 32.79 -4.70 -4.46
N LEU A 244 32.71 -6.03 -4.58
CA LEU A 244 32.55 -6.75 -5.84
C LEU A 244 31.12 -6.59 -6.37
N PHE A 245 30.12 -6.66 -5.47
CA PHE A 245 28.74 -6.36 -5.79
C PHE A 245 28.58 -4.96 -6.40
N PHE A 246 29.17 -3.92 -5.77
CA PHE A 246 29.13 -2.55 -6.30
C PHE A 246 29.93 -2.38 -7.58
N MET A 247 31.06 -3.06 -7.74
CA MET A 247 31.87 -2.98 -8.95
C MET A 247 31.14 -3.58 -10.16
N LEU A 248 30.59 -4.79 -10.00
CA LEU A 248 29.80 -5.44 -11.06
C LEU A 248 28.51 -4.69 -11.33
N GLY A 249 27.77 -4.29 -10.27
CA GLY A 249 26.55 -3.51 -10.41
C GLY A 249 26.79 -2.18 -11.12
N GLY A 250 27.86 -1.46 -10.74
CA GLY A 250 28.26 -0.21 -11.40
C GLY A 250 28.63 -0.41 -12.88
N LEU A 251 29.33 -1.49 -13.20
CA LEU A 251 29.68 -1.83 -14.60
C LEU A 251 28.43 -2.16 -15.43
N VAL A 252 27.50 -2.94 -14.88
CA VAL A 252 26.21 -3.24 -15.53
C VAL A 252 25.41 -1.95 -15.76
N LEU A 253 25.33 -1.07 -14.76
CA LEU A 253 24.64 0.22 -14.89
C LEU A 253 25.26 1.09 -15.97
N LEU A 254 26.60 1.16 -16.04
CA LEU A 254 27.29 1.89 -17.11
C LEU A 254 26.97 1.33 -18.49
N VAL A 255 26.97 0.00 -18.65
CA VAL A 255 26.61 -0.64 -19.93
C VAL A 255 25.17 -0.32 -20.31
N ILE A 256 24.23 -0.46 -19.38
CA ILE A 256 22.82 -0.12 -19.61
C ILE A 256 22.67 1.36 -19.98
N SER A 257 23.32 2.27 -19.25
CA SER A 257 23.30 3.71 -19.55
C SER A 257 23.82 4.00 -20.96
N VAL A 258 24.92 3.36 -21.38
CA VAL A 258 25.46 3.53 -22.73
C VAL A 258 24.50 3.00 -23.80
N VAL A 259 23.89 1.83 -23.58
CA VAL A 259 22.92 1.25 -24.52
C VAL A 259 21.67 2.13 -24.64
N LEU A 260 21.13 2.61 -23.52
CA LEU A 260 19.99 3.52 -23.50
C LEU A 260 20.30 4.87 -24.15
N GLU A 261 21.49 5.41 -23.93
CA GLU A 261 21.96 6.64 -24.58
C GLU A 261 22.06 6.47 -26.10
N ARG A 262 22.56 5.32 -26.58
CA ARG A 262 22.61 5.00 -28.01
C ARG A 262 21.21 4.91 -28.60
N LYS A 263 20.29 4.18 -27.96
CA LYS A 263 18.89 4.09 -28.39
C LYS A 263 18.19 5.44 -28.41
N ARG A 264 18.43 6.30 -27.41
CA ARG A 264 17.91 7.67 -27.39
C ARG A 264 18.41 8.49 -28.59
N ARG A 265 19.69 8.39 -28.94
CA ARG A 265 20.27 9.09 -30.09
C ARG A 265 19.69 8.59 -31.41
N GLU A 266 19.53 7.27 -31.58
CA GLU A 266 18.86 6.67 -32.74
C GLU A 266 17.43 7.20 -32.91
N LEU A 267 16.64 7.22 -31.84
CA LEU A 267 15.27 7.74 -31.86
C LEU A 267 15.23 9.24 -32.18
N LYS A 268 16.17 10.02 -31.64
CA LYS A 268 16.26 11.46 -31.94
C LYS A 268 16.52 11.73 -33.42
N VAL A 269 17.36 10.93 -34.06
CA VAL A 269 17.63 11.02 -35.50
C VAL A 269 16.40 10.63 -36.32
N GLN A 270 15.67 9.58 -35.92
CA GLN A 270 14.43 9.18 -36.59
C GLN A 270 13.35 10.27 -36.52
N PHE A 271 13.18 10.93 -35.36
CA PHE A 271 12.18 12.00 -35.22
C PHE A 271 12.57 13.29 -35.96
N SER A 272 13.86 13.58 -36.12
CA SER A 272 14.34 14.75 -36.88
C SER A 272 14.43 14.51 -38.39
N GLY A 273 14.43 13.26 -38.84
CA GLY A 273 14.38 12.88 -40.26
C GLY A 273 12.96 12.69 -40.82
N GLY A 274 11.91 12.82 -39.99
CA GLY A 274 10.50 12.66 -40.38
C GLY A 274 9.72 13.96 -40.64
N GLU A 275 10.39 15.12 -40.60
CA GLU A 275 9.80 16.44 -40.94
C GLU A 275 10.17 16.89 -42.37
N GLN A 276 10.13 15.99 -43.36
CA GLN A 276 10.19 16.36 -44.78
C GLN A 276 8.96 15.88 -45.53
#